data_AF-A0A7S4BKC0-F1
#
_entry.id   AF-A0A7S4BKC0-F1
#
_cell.length_a   1.000
_cell.length_b   1.000
_cell.length_c   1.000
_cell.angle_alpha   90.00
_cell.angle_beta   90.00
_cell.angle_gamma   90.00
#
_symmetry.space_group_name_H-M   'P 1'
#
loop_
_entity.id
_entity.type
_entity.pdbx_description
1 polymer ?
#
loop_
_entity_poly.entity_id
_entity_poly.type
_entity_poly.pdbx_seq_one_letter_code
_entity_poly.pdbx_strand_id
1 'polypeptide(L)'
;GALEFDRVDLSLDAHYIFVQGGAFTVGTEEEPFLQKATITLHGTPTSKELPIYGAKVLGCRECTLDLHGRPTLRSWTRLNATALAGVSELWLQEPVDWLPGSEIVLASTSWTKEEAEVLVISAVTHGGLRL
;
A
#
# COMPACT_ATOMS: atom_id res chain seq x y z
N GLY A 1 -0.60 -7.00 24.65
CA GLY A 1 -1.05 -8.17 23.87
C GLY A 1 -0.59 -8.01 22.43
N ALA A 2 -0.71 -9.03 21.60
CA ALA A 2 -0.38 -8.95 20.18
C ALA A 2 -1.55 -9.44 19.34
N LEU A 3 -1.84 -8.72 18.26
CA LEU A 3 -2.73 -9.18 17.19
C LEU A 3 -1.85 -9.50 15.98
N GLU A 4 -1.90 -10.74 15.53
CA GLU A 4 -1.11 -11.22 14.40
C GLU A 4 -2.03 -11.86 13.36
N PHE A 5 -1.79 -11.58 12.09
CA PHE A 5 -2.50 -12.24 10.99
C PHE A 5 -1.99 -13.66 10.81
N ASP A 6 -2.90 -14.63 10.74
CA ASP A 6 -2.57 -16.00 10.36
C ASP A 6 -2.08 -16.05 8.90
N ARG A 7 -1.28 -17.06 8.55
CA ARG A 7 -0.59 -17.20 7.25
C ARG A 7 -1.52 -17.71 6.15
N VAL A 8 -2.70 -17.11 6.05
CA VAL A 8 -3.74 -17.37 5.05
C VAL A 8 -4.31 -16.04 4.54
N ASP A 9 -5.04 -16.08 3.42
CA ASP A 9 -5.73 -14.90 2.93
C ASP A 9 -6.82 -14.49 3.95
N LEU A 10 -6.74 -13.26 4.46
CA LEU A 10 -7.62 -12.77 5.53
C LEU A 10 -8.09 -11.34 5.26
N SER A 11 -9.36 -11.10 5.60
CA SER A 11 -9.95 -9.77 5.67
C SER A 11 -10.29 -9.42 7.12
N LEU A 12 -9.84 -8.26 7.58
CA LEU A 12 -10.19 -7.65 8.85
C LEU A 12 -11.04 -6.40 8.60
N ASP A 13 -12.31 -6.50 8.97
CA ASP A 13 -13.28 -5.41 8.85
C ASP A 13 -13.51 -4.78 10.22
N ALA A 14 -13.31 -3.47 10.32
CA ALA A 14 -13.52 -2.71 11.55
C ALA A 14 -13.97 -1.29 11.22
N HIS A 15 -14.52 -0.57 12.21
CA HIS A 15 -14.70 0.89 12.07
C HIS A 15 -13.41 1.63 12.49
N TYR A 16 -12.83 1.18 13.60
CA TYR A 16 -11.54 1.65 14.11
C TYR A 16 -10.74 0.43 14.54
N ILE A 17 -9.43 0.48 14.31
CA ILE A 17 -8.48 -0.40 14.97
C ILE A 17 -7.58 0.51 15.79
N PHE A 18 -7.59 0.35 17.12
CA PHE A 18 -6.78 1.16 18.01
C PHE A 18 -5.90 0.26 18.86
N VAL A 19 -4.61 0.26 18.57
CA VAL A 19 -3.61 -0.54 19.27
C VAL A 19 -3.00 0.34 20.35
N GLN A 20 -3.36 0.06 21.61
CA GLN A 20 -2.85 0.79 22.77
C GLN A 20 -2.03 -0.14 23.65
N GLY A 21 -0.71 -0.01 23.58
CA GLY A 21 0.20 -0.97 24.21
C GLY A 21 0.19 -2.34 23.51
N GLY A 22 1.36 -2.85 23.16
CA GLY A 22 1.50 -4.15 22.47
C GLY A 22 1.70 -4.01 20.96
N ALA A 23 1.29 -5.01 20.18
CA ALA A 23 1.65 -5.12 18.78
C ALA A 23 0.48 -5.47 17.84
N PHE A 24 0.51 -4.94 16.63
CA PHE A 24 -0.26 -5.43 15.48
C PHE A 24 0.73 -5.77 14.37
N THR A 25 0.83 -7.06 14.05
CA THR A 25 1.79 -7.61 13.10
C THR A 25 1.10 -8.28 11.91
N VAL A 26 1.55 -7.96 10.70
CA VAL A 26 1.21 -8.64 9.44
C VAL A 26 2.51 -8.98 8.74
N GLY A 27 3.04 -10.18 9.04
CA GLY A 27 4.38 -10.58 8.63
C GLY A 27 5.49 -9.83 9.37
N THR A 28 6.71 -10.30 9.18
CA THR A 28 7.93 -9.71 9.75
C THR A 28 8.98 -9.52 8.65
N GLU A 29 10.08 -8.85 8.97
CA GLU A 29 11.21 -8.71 8.04
C GLU A 29 11.80 -10.08 7.65
N GLU A 30 11.90 -11.01 8.61
CA GLU A 30 12.42 -12.37 8.39
C GLU A 30 11.39 -13.28 7.71
N GLU A 31 10.10 -13.11 8.02
CA GLU A 31 8.99 -13.90 7.48
C GLU A 31 7.88 -12.99 6.91
N PRO A 32 8.09 -12.44 5.69
CA PRO A 32 7.12 -11.56 5.04
C PRO A 32 5.76 -12.23 4.84
N PHE A 33 4.70 -11.44 4.90
CA PHE A 33 3.34 -11.87 4.58
C PHE A 33 3.17 -11.95 3.06
N LEU A 34 3.13 -13.18 2.53
CA LEU A 34 2.99 -13.45 1.09
C LEU A 34 1.53 -13.68 0.67
N GLN A 35 0.64 -13.90 1.64
CA GLN A 35 -0.80 -14.02 1.43
C GLN A 35 -1.43 -12.62 1.29
N LYS A 36 -2.74 -12.57 1.03
CA LYS A 36 -3.47 -11.32 0.95
C LYS A 36 -4.08 -10.95 2.31
N ALA A 37 -3.52 -9.92 2.94
CA ALA A 37 -4.11 -9.27 4.12
C ALA A 37 -4.90 -8.02 3.67
N THR A 38 -6.22 -8.02 3.88
CA THR A 38 -7.08 -6.87 3.59
C THR A 38 -7.59 -6.27 4.89
N ILE A 39 -7.30 -5.00 5.14
CA ILE A 39 -7.86 -4.27 6.30
C ILE A 39 -8.84 -3.24 5.75
N THR A 40 -10.11 -3.38 6.09
CA THR A 40 -11.18 -2.49 5.64
C THR A 40 -11.70 -1.69 6.83
N LEU A 41 -11.54 -0.37 6.75
CA LEU A 41 -12.03 0.57 7.76
C LEU A 41 -13.34 1.21 7.30
N HIS A 42 -14.43 0.81 7.95
CA HIS A 42 -15.79 1.27 7.70
C HIS A 42 -16.08 2.60 8.39
N GLY A 43 -16.90 3.43 7.75
CA GLY A 43 -17.37 4.69 8.33
C GLY A 43 -17.85 5.69 7.29
N THR A 44 -18.33 6.82 7.77
CA THR A 44 -18.89 7.93 7.00
C THR A 44 -18.39 9.26 7.58
N PRO A 45 -18.57 10.40 6.89
CA PRO A 45 -18.25 11.72 7.45
C PRO A 45 -18.99 12.08 8.75
N THR A 46 -20.05 11.33 9.09
CA THR A 46 -20.84 11.51 10.32
C THR A 46 -20.59 10.43 11.36
N SER A 47 -19.67 9.50 11.10
CA SER A 47 -19.32 8.43 12.03
C SER A 47 -18.64 8.98 13.28
N LYS A 48 -18.89 8.33 14.43
CA LYS A 48 -18.40 8.81 15.72
C LYS A 48 -16.87 8.74 15.80
N GLU A 49 -16.22 9.88 15.86
CA GLU A 49 -14.76 9.91 15.91
C GLU A 49 -14.19 9.35 17.23
N LEU A 50 -13.05 8.67 17.12
CA LEU A 50 -12.14 8.55 18.25
C LEU A 50 -11.50 9.92 18.48
N PRO A 51 -11.52 10.48 19.71
CA PRO A 51 -10.90 11.77 19.97
C PRO A 51 -9.45 11.80 19.47
N ILE A 52 -9.08 12.82 18.69
CA ILE A 52 -7.75 13.01 18.07
C ILE A 52 -7.48 12.12 16.84
N TYR A 53 -8.09 10.94 16.73
CA TYR A 53 -7.76 9.95 15.68
C TYR A 53 -8.76 9.90 14.53
N GLY A 54 -9.97 10.43 14.70
CA GLY A 54 -10.97 10.55 13.64
C GLY A 54 -11.89 9.34 13.49
N ALA A 55 -12.66 9.32 12.40
CA ALA A 55 -13.78 8.40 12.18
C ALA A 55 -13.42 7.09 11.43
N LYS A 56 -12.21 6.98 10.87
CA LYS A 56 -11.71 5.80 10.15
C LYS A 56 -10.21 5.72 10.36
N VAL A 57 -9.79 4.89 11.31
CA VAL A 57 -8.39 4.92 11.74
C VAL A 57 -7.88 3.55 12.14
N LEU A 58 -6.69 3.25 11.65
CA LEU A 58 -5.76 2.29 12.24
C LEU A 58 -4.75 3.11 13.06
N GLY A 59 -4.99 3.22 14.35
CA GLY A 59 -4.22 4.04 15.27
C GLY A 59 -3.29 3.19 16.14
N CYS A 60 -2.07 3.67 16.35
CA CYS A 60 -1.08 3.08 17.24
C CYS A 60 -0.68 4.08 18.32
N ARG A 61 -0.80 3.70 19.58
CA ARG A 61 -0.33 4.48 20.73
C ARG A 61 0.50 3.60 21.64
N GLU A 62 1.79 3.96 21.78
CA GLU A 62 2.76 3.18 22.54
C GLU A 62 2.75 1.70 22.11
N CYS A 63 2.70 1.47 20.80
CA CYS A 63 2.54 0.15 20.21
C CYS A 63 3.62 -0.11 19.15
N THR A 64 3.73 -1.37 18.73
CA THR A 64 4.44 -1.80 17.53
C THR A 64 3.44 -2.07 16.42
N LEU A 65 3.62 -1.45 15.26
CA LEU A 65 2.83 -1.74 14.06
C LEU A 65 3.79 -2.21 12.96
N ASP A 66 3.82 -3.52 12.74
CA ASP A 66 4.74 -4.17 11.80
C ASP A 66 3.94 -4.74 10.63
N LEU A 67 4.12 -4.19 9.44
CA LEU A 67 3.40 -4.58 8.23
C LEU A 67 4.42 -4.88 7.13
N HIS A 68 4.80 -6.15 6.99
CA HIS A 68 5.81 -6.61 6.05
C HIS A 68 5.17 -7.50 5.00
N GLY A 69 4.91 -6.93 3.82
CA GLY A 69 4.56 -7.69 2.62
C GLY A 69 5.79 -8.22 1.89
N ARG A 70 5.60 -8.83 0.73
CA ARG A 70 6.69 -9.28 -0.14
C ARG A 70 7.74 -8.17 -0.34
N PRO A 71 9.03 -8.42 -0.03
CA PRO A 71 10.09 -7.47 -0.29
C PRO A 71 10.12 -7.06 -1.76
N THR A 72 10.38 -5.79 -2.01
CA THR A 72 10.59 -5.24 -3.35
C THR A 72 11.90 -4.48 -3.34
N LEU A 73 12.60 -4.46 -4.48
CA LEU A 73 13.82 -3.69 -4.68
C LEU A 73 13.59 -2.21 -4.37
N ARG A 74 12.42 -1.69 -4.75
CA ARG A 74 11.95 -0.34 -4.43
C ARG A 74 10.43 -0.26 -4.50
N SER A 75 9.84 0.58 -3.66
CA SER A 75 8.41 0.84 -3.67
C SER A 75 7.99 1.93 -4.67
N TRP A 76 8.92 2.76 -5.13
CA TRP A 76 8.65 3.84 -6.08
C TRP A 76 9.87 4.18 -6.94
N THR A 77 9.60 4.83 -8.07
CA THR A 77 10.62 5.49 -8.90
C THR A 77 9.95 6.61 -9.71
N ARG A 78 10.74 7.39 -10.45
CA ARG A 78 10.24 8.43 -11.34
C ARG A 78 10.17 7.94 -12.77
N LEU A 79 9.30 8.57 -13.57
CA LEU A 79 9.34 8.39 -15.00
C LEU A 79 10.62 9.00 -15.58
N ASN A 80 11.22 8.30 -16.54
CA ASN A 80 12.36 8.78 -17.33
C ASN A 80 11.92 9.83 -18.37
N ALA A 81 10.68 9.73 -18.84
CA ALA A 81 10.08 10.68 -19.78
C ALA A 81 8.62 10.95 -19.41
N THR A 82 8.08 12.08 -19.84
CA THR A 82 6.66 12.41 -19.64
C THR A 82 5.77 11.36 -20.31
N ALA A 83 4.89 10.73 -19.54
CA ALA A 83 3.81 9.91 -20.07
C ALA A 83 2.70 10.83 -20.61
N LEU A 84 2.47 10.78 -21.93
CA LEU A 84 1.36 11.51 -22.55
C LEU A 84 0.06 10.74 -22.38
N ALA A 85 -1.08 11.43 -22.48
CA ALA A 85 -2.38 10.78 -22.40
C ALA A 85 -2.51 9.65 -23.44
N GLY A 86 -2.95 8.47 -23.00
CA GLY A 86 -3.18 7.30 -23.86
C GLY A 86 -1.95 6.45 -24.20
N VAL A 87 -0.77 6.76 -23.65
CA VAL A 87 0.38 5.85 -23.75
C VAL A 87 0.11 4.57 -22.94
N SER A 88 0.63 3.45 -23.42
CA SER A 88 0.52 2.13 -22.77
C SER A 88 1.85 1.62 -22.24
N GLU A 89 2.93 2.36 -22.42
CA GLU A 89 4.28 2.02 -21.96
C GLU A 89 4.83 3.15 -21.08
N LEU A 90 5.45 2.78 -19.95
CA LEU A 90 6.10 3.73 -19.04
C LEU A 90 7.59 3.42 -18.92
N TRP A 91 8.43 4.40 -19.20
CA TRP A 91 9.87 4.32 -18.98
C TRP A 91 10.21 4.87 -17.60
N LEU A 92 10.95 4.09 -16.82
CA LEU A 92 11.35 4.40 -15.45
C LEU A 92 12.80 4.86 -15.39
N GLN A 93 13.13 5.74 -14.44
CA GLN A 93 14.52 6.17 -14.21
C GLN A 93 15.38 5.07 -13.61
N GLU A 94 14.78 4.22 -12.79
CA GLU A 94 15.47 3.14 -12.07
C GLU A 94 14.71 1.83 -12.20
N PRO A 95 15.42 0.68 -12.22
CA PRO A 95 14.78 -0.61 -12.44
C PRO A 95 13.96 -1.07 -11.23
N VAL A 96 12.80 -1.68 -11.50
CA VAL A 96 11.90 -2.26 -10.50
C VAL A 96 11.75 -3.77 -10.65
N ASP A 97 11.37 -4.45 -9.57
CA ASP A 97 11.05 -5.88 -9.50
C ASP A 97 9.55 -6.13 -9.23
N TRP A 98 8.72 -5.16 -9.60
CA TRP A 98 7.26 -5.24 -9.49
C TRP A 98 6.70 -6.38 -10.34
N LEU A 99 5.57 -6.95 -9.94
CA LEU A 99 4.97 -8.06 -10.65
C LEU A 99 3.93 -7.58 -11.69
N PRO A 100 3.81 -8.27 -12.83
CA PRO A 100 2.60 -8.19 -13.64
C PRO A 100 1.36 -8.46 -12.78
N GLY A 101 0.32 -7.65 -12.96
CA GLY A 101 -0.90 -7.67 -12.17
C GLY A 101 -0.87 -6.80 -10.91
N SER A 102 0.29 -6.25 -10.51
CA SER A 102 0.34 -5.28 -9.42
C SER A 102 -0.29 -3.95 -9.81
N GLU A 103 -1.03 -3.36 -8.87
CA GLU A 103 -1.54 -1.99 -9.00
C GLU A 103 -0.43 -0.99 -8.62
N ILE A 104 -0.30 0.07 -9.40
CA ILE A 104 0.57 1.21 -9.13
C ILE A 104 -0.22 2.49 -9.19
N VAL A 105 0.27 3.51 -8.48
CA VAL A 105 -0.23 4.88 -8.59
C VAL A 105 0.78 5.69 -9.37
N LEU A 106 0.37 6.18 -10.54
CA LEU A 106 1.12 7.18 -11.29
C LEU A 106 0.70 8.56 -10.80
N ALA A 107 1.59 9.25 -10.09
CA ALA A 107 1.37 10.62 -9.64
C ALA A 107 1.96 11.64 -10.62
N SER A 108 1.26 12.75 -10.81
CA SER A 108 1.81 13.90 -11.53
C SER A 108 2.79 14.70 -10.66
N THR A 109 3.55 15.60 -11.27
CA THR A 109 4.40 16.56 -10.54
C THR A 109 3.63 17.81 -10.06
N SER A 110 2.30 17.82 -10.23
CA SER A 110 1.41 18.91 -9.83
C SER A 110 0.95 18.74 -8.38
N TRP A 111 0.19 19.72 -7.91
CA TRP A 111 -0.50 19.70 -6.62
C TRP A 111 -1.97 19.23 -6.73
N THR A 112 -2.46 18.99 -7.96
CA THR A 112 -3.82 18.52 -8.22
C THR A 112 -3.92 17.02 -7.94
N LYS A 113 -4.67 16.62 -6.91
CA LYS A 113 -4.83 15.20 -6.53
C LYS A 113 -5.54 14.37 -7.60
N GLU A 114 -6.35 15.00 -8.45
CA GLU A 114 -7.11 14.37 -9.53
C GLU A 114 -6.25 13.98 -10.74
N GLU A 115 -5.00 14.45 -10.80
CA GLU A 115 -4.06 14.10 -11.87
C GLU A 115 -3.30 12.79 -11.62
N ALA A 116 -3.62 12.07 -10.53
CA ALA A 116 -3.07 10.75 -10.26
C ALA A 116 -3.93 9.66 -10.89
N GLU A 117 -3.28 8.64 -11.46
CA GLU A 117 -3.93 7.50 -12.10
C GLU A 117 -3.53 6.20 -11.39
N VAL A 118 -4.48 5.26 -11.29
CA VAL A 118 -4.21 3.90 -10.82
C VAL A 118 -4.15 2.97 -12.02
N LEU A 119 -3.03 2.26 -12.17
CA LEU A 119 -2.75 1.41 -13.31
C LEU A 119 -2.42 -0.01 -12.84
N VAL A 120 -2.72 -1.00 -13.66
CA VAL A 120 -2.30 -2.39 -13.45
C VAL A 120 -1.14 -2.69 -14.39
N ILE A 121 -0.03 -3.16 -13.83
CA ILE A 121 1.16 -3.52 -14.63
C ILE A 121 0.82 -4.72 -15.50
N SER A 122 0.94 -4.59 -16.82
CA SER A 122 0.73 -5.71 -17.74
C SER A 122 1.98 -6.59 -17.88
N ALA A 123 3.16 -5.98 -17.92
CA ALA A 123 4.44 -6.65 -18.01
C ALA A 123 5.55 -5.76 -17.42
N VAL A 124 6.67 -6.35 -17.03
CA VAL A 124 7.89 -5.61 -16.69
C VAL A 124 9.01 -6.11 -17.60
N THR A 125 9.65 -5.19 -18.31
CA THR A 125 10.64 -5.50 -19.35
C THR A 125 11.87 -4.60 -19.22
N HIS A 126 12.88 -4.81 -20.08
CA HIS A 126 14.13 -4.02 -20.08
C HIS A 126 14.84 -4.00 -18.72
N GLY A 127 14.86 -5.16 -18.03
CA GLY A 127 15.50 -5.30 -16.72
C GLY A 127 14.84 -4.48 -15.61
N GLY A 128 13.54 -4.17 -15.74
CA GLY A 128 12.80 -3.38 -14.76
C GLY A 128 12.64 -1.91 -15.11
N LEU A 129 13.12 -1.46 -16.27
CA LEU A 129 13.06 -0.05 -16.68
C LEU A 129 11.82 0.31 -17.50
N ARG A 130 11.02 -0.68 -17.91
CA ARG A 130 9.81 -0.44 -18.70
C ARG A 130 8.64 -1.28 -18.20
N LEU A 131 7.53 -0.60 -17.93
CA LEU A 131 6.21 -1.18 -17.63
C LEU A 131 5.32 -1.16 -18.87
#